data_AF-A0A9E3SWE2-F1
#
_entry.id   AF-A0A9E3SWE2-F1
#
_cell.length_a   1.000
_cell.length_b   1.000
_cell.length_c   1.000
_cell.angle_alpha   90.00
_cell.angle_beta   90.00
_cell.angle_gamma   90.00
#
_symmetry.space_group_name_H-M   'P 1'
#
loop_
_entity.id
_entity.type
_entity.pdbx_description
1 polymer ?
#
loop_
_entity_poly.entity_id
_entity_poly.type
_entity_poly.pdbx_seq_one_letter_code
_entity_poly.pdbx_strand_id
1 'polypeptide(L)'
;RDLYINPEAVAALRQGQPLPENTIIVIEGYHAEVGSDGNPVQGVDGHYLKAAPLAMLHVAHRRSDWTDADFPSVVRAGRWNFGSFDVQSGARFDEDLSACFNCHQAMIQTDFLYTTADLLRYVRTQEPQYQFCNLRRRLPC
;
A
#
# COMPACT_ATOMS: atom_id res chain seq x y z
N ARG A 1 -1.60 -7.89 -5.00
CA ARG A 1 -1.68 -7.19 -3.71
C ARG A 1 -3.02 -6.52 -3.67
N ASP A 2 -3.67 -6.53 -2.53
CA ASP A 2 -4.92 -5.83 -2.34
C ASP A 2 -4.66 -4.62 -1.45
N LEU A 3 -5.24 -3.49 -1.81
CA LEU A 3 -5.06 -2.24 -1.08
C LEU A 3 -6.42 -1.74 -0.62
N TYR A 4 -6.49 -1.39 0.64
CA TYR A 4 -7.67 -0.93 1.32
C TYR A 4 -7.41 0.46 1.88
N ILE A 5 -8.44 1.31 1.87
CA ILE A 5 -8.40 2.63 2.48
C ILE A 5 -9.71 2.86 3.25
N ASN A 6 -9.65 3.57 4.36
CA ASN A 6 -10.82 3.83 5.18
C ASN A 6 -11.85 4.72 4.44
N PRO A 7 -13.17 4.52 4.67
CA PRO A 7 -14.22 5.17 3.90
C PRO A 7 -14.25 6.70 4.08
N GLU A 8 -13.78 7.22 5.21
CA GLU A 8 -13.71 8.67 5.47
C GLU A 8 -12.76 9.36 4.48
N ALA A 9 -11.65 8.71 4.13
CA ALA A 9 -10.72 9.22 3.12
C ALA A 9 -11.36 9.26 1.73
N VAL A 10 -12.12 8.22 1.36
CA VAL A 10 -12.89 8.19 0.12
C VAL A 10 -13.94 9.31 0.10
N ALA A 11 -14.65 9.51 1.21
CA ALA A 11 -15.66 10.56 1.33
C ALA A 11 -15.07 11.97 1.19
N ALA A 12 -13.89 12.22 1.77
CA ALA A 12 -13.17 13.48 1.62
C ALA A 12 -12.78 13.73 0.16
N LEU A 13 -12.17 12.74 -0.51
CA LEU A 13 -11.76 12.86 -1.91
C LEU A 13 -12.95 13.11 -2.85
N ARG A 14 -14.13 12.52 -2.57
CA ARG A 14 -15.36 12.81 -3.33
C ARG A 14 -15.80 14.27 -3.23
N GLN A 15 -15.50 14.94 -2.13
CA GLN A 15 -15.79 16.36 -1.93
C GLN A 15 -14.69 17.28 -2.47
N GLY A 16 -13.70 16.73 -3.19
CA GLY A 16 -12.55 17.47 -3.67
C GLY A 16 -11.59 17.90 -2.55
N GLN A 17 -11.73 17.33 -1.36
CA GLN A 17 -10.84 17.59 -0.22
C GLN A 17 -9.61 16.69 -0.31
N PRO A 18 -8.46 17.11 0.25
CA PRO A 18 -7.29 16.24 0.38
C PRO A 18 -7.57 15.07 1.33
N LEU A 19 -6.65 14.10 1.37
CA LEU A 19 -6.71 13.00 2.33
C LEU A 19 -6.70 13.55 3.77
N PRO A 20 -7.71 13.23 4.59
CA PRO A 20 -7.81 13.76 5.94
C PRO A 20 -6.83 13.07 6.90
N GLU A 21 -6.63 13.66 8.07
CA GLU A 21 -6.01 12.96 9.19
C GLU A 21 -6.77 11.66 9.51
N ASN A 22 -6.06 10.68 10.07
CA ASN A 22 -6.53 9.31 10.28
C ASN A 22 -6.86 8.56 8.97
N THR A 23 -6.33 9.00 7.83
CA THR A 23 -6.31 8.14 6.65
C THR A 23 -5.40 6.94 6.91
N ILE A 24 -5.95 5.73 6.76
CA ILE A 24 -5.24 4.47 6.91
C ILE A 24 -5.31 3.74 5.58
N ILE A 25 -4.15 3.33 5.07
CA ILE A 25 -4.02 2.43 3.93
C ILE A 25 -3.45 1.11 4.44
N VAL A 26 -4.11 0.01 4.09
CA VAL A 26 -3.64 -1.36 4.40
C VAL A 26 -3.35 -2.06 3.09
N ILE A 27 -2.18 -2.71 3.00
CA ILE A 27 -1.77 -3.52 1.86
C ILE A 27 -1.64 -4.96 2.32
N GLU A 28 -2.42 -5.83 1.69
CA GLU A 28 -2.30 -7.27 1.84
C GLU A 28 -1.56 -7.87 0.64
N GLY A 29 -0.47 -8.56 0.93
CA GLY A 29 0.35 -9.24 -0.06
C GLY A 29 -0.01 -10.71 -0.19
N TYR A 30 0.17 -11.26 -1.39
CA TYR A 30 0.01 -12.69 -1.66
C TYR A 30 1.19 -13.19 -2.49
N HIS A 31 1.57 -14.45 -2.29
CA HIS A 31 2.37 -15.18 -3.26
C HIS A 31 1.56 -15.36 -4.55
N ALA A 32 2.24 -15.48 -5.69
CA ALA A 32 1.60 -15.94 -6.92
C ALA A 32 1.63 -17.47 -6.96
N GLU A 33 0.60 -18.10 -7.53
CA GLU A 33 0.71 -19.50 -7.93
C GLU A 33 1.83 -19.66 -8.96
N VAL A 34 2.63 -20.72 -8.83
CA VAL A 34 3.77 -21.00 -9.71
C VAL A 34 3.49 -22.29 -10.47
N GLY A 35 3.54 -22.21 -11.80
CA GLY A 35 3.32 -23.35 -12.69
C GLY A 35 4.49 -24.33 -12.69
N SER A 36 4.30 -25.47 -13.36
CA SER A 36 5.34 -26.50 -13.50
C SER A 36 6.59 -26.02 -14.25
N ASP A 37 6.48 -24.92 -15.00
CA ASP A 37 7.59 -24.26 -15.71
C ASP A 37 8.35 -23.25 -14.84
N GLY A 38 7.94 -23.06 -13.58
CA GLY A 38 8.54 -22.13 -12.64
C GLY A 38 8.08 -20.67 -12.79
N ASN A 39 7.11 -20.39 -13.66
CA ASN A 39 6.59 -19.03 -13.86
C ASN A 39 5.27 -18.79 -13.09
N PRO A 40 4.96 -17.55 -12.71
CA PRO A 40 3.66 -17.21 -12.16
C PRO A 40 2.51 -17.54 -13.11
N VAL A 41 1.46 -18.19 -12.60
CA VAL A 41 0.26 -18.51 -13.39
C VAL A 41 -0.64 -17.28 -13.45
N GLN A 42 -1.16 -16.97 -14.64
CA GLN A 42 -2.17 -15.94 -14.85
C GLN A 42 -3.57 -16.54 -14.96
N GLY A 43 -4.55 -15.86 -14.38
CA GLY A 43 -5.97 -16.14 -14.54
C GLY A 43 -6.52 -15.65 -15.87
N VAL A 44 -7.80 -15.94 -16.11
CA VAL A 44 -8.52 -15.52 -17.32
C VAL A 44 -8.64 -14.00 -17.47
N ASP A 45 -8.48 -13.26 -16.37
CA ASP A 45 -8.46 -11.81 -16.29
C ASP A 45 -7.06 -11.20 -16.56
N GLY A 46 -6.05 -12.05 -16.81
CA GLY A 46 -4.67 -11.63 -17.03
C GLY A 46 -3.89 -11.29 -15.76
N HIS A 47 -4.51 -11.40 -14.58
CA HIS A 47 -3.83 -11.20 -13.30
C HIS A 47 -3.15 -12.47 -12.83
N TYR A 48 -2.10 -12.35 -12.00
CA TYR A 48 -1.53 -13.52 -11.35
C TYR A 48 -2.54 -14.14 -10.38
N LEU A 49 -2.69 -15.46 -10.45
CA LEU A 49 -3.47 -16.21 -9.48
C LEU A 49 -2.81 -16.08 -8.09
N LYS A 50 -3.62 -15.74 -7.09
CA LYS A 50 -3.16 -15.57 -5.71
C LYS A 50 -3.01 -16.92 -5.04
N ALA A 51 -1.84 -17.18 -4.46
CA ALA A 51 -1.60 -18.28 -3.55
C ALA A 51 -1.71 -17.81 -2.09
N ALA A 52 -0.95 -18.41 -1.18
CA ALA A 52 -0.95 -18.03 0.24
C ALA A 52 -0.63 -16.54 0.45
N PRO A 53 -1.24 -15.89 1.46
CA PRO A 53 -0.88 -14.52 1.83
C PRO A 53 0.58 -14.46 2.27
N LEU A 54 1.20 -13.29 2.07
CA LEU A 54 2.49 -13.00 2.70
C LEU A 54 2.31 -12.92 4.21
N ALA A 55 3.39 -13.16 4.97
CA ALA A 55 3.34 -13.17 6.43
C ALA A 55 3.03 -11.79 7.05
N MET A 56 3.12 -10.70 6.27
CA MET A 56 2.94 -9.34 6.77
C MET A 56 1.87 -8.54 6.01
N LEU A 57 1.15 -7.70 6.77
CA LEU A 57 0.42 -6.53 6.29
C LEU A 57 1.34 -5.32 6.31
N HIS A 58 1.25 -4.47 5.28
CA HIS A 58 1.83 -3.13 5.32
C HIS A 58 0.74 -2.11 5.57
N VAL A 59 1.01 -1.16 6.46
CA VAL A 59 0.07 -0.11 6.84
C VAL A 59 0.74 1.24 6.69
N ALA A 60 0.05 2.19 6.06
CA ALA A 60 0.40 3.60 6.09
C ALA A 60 -0.68 4.36 6.84
N HIS A 61 -0.29 5.21 7.78
CA HIS A 61 -1.23 5.99 8.58
C HIS A 61 -0.84 7.47 8.60
N ARG A 62 -1.76 8.31 8.16
CA ARG A 62 -1.63 9.77 8.16
C ARG A 62 -2.07 10.36 9.49
N ARG A 63 -1.15 10.95 10.24
CA ARG A 63 -1.46 11.70 11.46
C ARG A 63 -0.56 12.93 11.63
N SER A 64 -1.11 14.01 12.17
CA SER A 64 -0.39 15.24 12.46
C SER A 64 0.34 15.22 13.82
N ASP A 65 -0.01 14.28 14.69
CA ASP A 65 0.56 14.13 16.03
C ASP A 65 1.67 13.07 16.10
N TRP A 66 2.18 12.60 14.94
CA TRP A 66 3.41 11.82 14.91
C TRP A 66 4.59 12.64 15.45
N THR A 67 5.39 12.01 16.29
CA THR A 67 6.60 12.58 16.89
C THR A 67 7.85 11.92 16.32
N ASP A 68 9.02 12.53 16.48
CA ASP A 68 10.27 11.93 16.01
C ASP A 68 10.56 10.55 16.59
N ALA A 69 10.05 10.26 17.80
CA ALA A 69 10.18 8.95 18.42
C ALA A 69 9.35 7.85 17.72
N ASP A 70 8.34 8.23 16.93
CA ASP A 70 7.50 7.30 16.19
C ASP A 70 8.13 6.83 14.87
N PHE A 71 9.26 7.43 14.44
CA PHE A 71 9.87 7.16 13.14
C PHE A 71 11.18 6.37 13.24
N PRO A 72 11.36 5.33 12.42
CA PRO A 72 12.59 4.52 12.39
C PRO A 72 13.72 5.14 11.55
N SER A 73 13.45 6.24 10.84
CA SER A 73 14.38 6.95 9.94
C SER A 73 14.35 8.44 10.25
N VAL A 74 15.24 9.25 9.67
CA VAL A 74 15.10 10.73 9.62
C VAL A 74 14.36 11.21 8.37
N VAL A 75 14.27 10.35 7.35
CA VAL A 75 13.51 10.64 6.12
C VAL A 75 12.01 10.55 6.44
N ARG A 76 11.23 11.54 6.00
CA ARG A 76 9.81 11.72 6.37
C ARG A 76 8.91 11.76 5.15
N ALA A 77 7.84 10.97 5.11
CA ALA A 77 6.84 10.99 4.04
C ALA A 77 5.66 11.93 4.39
N GLY A 78 5.96 13.20 4.65
CA GLY A 78 4.95 14.16 5.12
C GLY A 78 4.35 13.74 6.46
N ARG A 79 3.02 13.58 6.52
CA ARG A 79 2.29 13.12 7.71
C ARG A 79 2.09 11.60 7.77
N TRP A 80 2.70 10.85 6.86
CA TRP A 80 2.60 9.40 6.83
C TRP A 80 3.65 8.74 7.70
N ASN A 81 3.21 7.80 8.54
CA ASN A 81 4.06 6.81 9.17
C ASN A 81 3.68 5.42 8.62
N PHE A 82 4.67 4.52 8.57
CA PHE A 82 4.52 3.18 8.00
C PHE A 82 4.69 2.12 9.10
N GLY A 83 3.96 1.03 8.96
CA GLY A 83 4.07 -0.14 9.82
C GLY A 83 4.00 -1.43 9.02
N SER A 84 4.60 -2.47 9.59
CA SER A 84 4.52 -3.84 9.12
C SER A 84 4.05 -4.71 10.27
N PHE A 85 3.07 -5.56 10.02
CA PHE A 85 2.41 -6.37 11.06
C PHE A 85 2.21 -7.79 10.58
N ASP A 86 2.48 -8.76 11.44
CA ASP A 86 2.24 -10.17 11.16
C ASP A 86 0.74 -10.44 10.97
N VAL A 87 0.37 -11.12 9.88
CA VAL A 87 -1.04 -11.34 9.50
C VAL A 87 -1.80 -12.21 10.49
N GLN A 88 -1.12 -13.08 11.24
CA GLN A 88 -1.77 -14.02 12.16
C GLN A 88 -1.88 -13.46 13.59
N SER A 89 -0.79 -12.89 14.09
CA SER A 89 -0.67 -12.43 15.47
C SER A 89 -0.98 -10.95 15.65
N GLY A 90 -0.91 -10.16 14.58
CA GLY A 90 -1.00 -8.69 14.65
C GLY A 90 0.21 -8.03 15.31
N ALA A 91 1.24 -8.80 15.67
CA ALA A 91 2.48 -8.27 16.23
C ALA A 91 3.23 -7.44 15.17
N ARG A 92 4.13 -6.55 15.61
CA ARG A 92 5.04 -5.86 14.69
C ARG A 92 5.88 -6.91 13.95
N PHE A 93 5.93 -6.78 12.63
CA PHE A 93 6.74 -7.64 11.79
C PHE A 93 8.18 -7.12 11.77
N ASP A 94 9.17 -8.01 11.84
CA ASP A 94 10.58 -7.66 11.77
C ASP A 94 10.97 -7.29 10.33
N GLU A 95 10.99 -5.99 10.06
CA GLU A 95 11.28 -5.42 8.75
C GLU A 95 11.92 -4.03 8.90
N ASP A 96 12.86 -3.71 8.02
CA ASP A 96 13.43 -2.37 7.92
C ASP A 96 12.42 -1.38 7.32
N LEU A 97 11.69 -0.72 8.20
CA LEU A 97 10.70 0.31 7.84
C LEU A 97 11.34 1.57 7.24
N SER A 98 12.66 1.80 7.36
CA SER A 98 13.32 2.95 6.73
C SER A 98 13.22 2.90 5.20
N ALA A 99 13.18 1.69 4.62
CA ALA A 99 13.00 1.46 3.20
C ALA A 99 11.65 1.99 2.69
N CYS A 100 10.60 1.96 3.51
CA CYS A 100 9.29 2.51 3.17
C CYS A 100 9.39 4.02 2.93
N PHE A 101 10.01 4.76 3.86
CA PHE A 101 10.17 6.20 3.74
C PHE A 101 10.99 6.59 2.52
N ASN A 102 12.12 5.93 2.31
CA ASN A 102 13.02 6.22 1.19
C ASN A 102 12.34 6.03 -0.17
N CYS A 103 11.58 4.94 -0.34
CA CYS A 103 10.87 4.66 -1.59
C CYS A 103 9.70 5.64 -1.80
N HIS A 104 8.95 5.96 -0.75
CA HIS A 104 7.79 6.84 -0.85
C HIS A 104 8.17 8.33 -1.02
N GLN A 105 9.40 8.73 -0.70
CA GLN A 105 9.89 10.10 -1.02
C GLN A 105 9.79 10.44 -2.51
N ALA A 106 10.02 9.47 -3.39
CA ALA A 106 9.92 9.68 -4.83
C ALA A 106 8.52 10.14 -5.28
N MET A 107 7.51 9.92 -4.44
CA MET A 107 6.10 10.21 -4.71
C MET A 107 5.60 11.48 -4.01
N ILE A 108 6.47 12.44 -3.68
CA ILE A 108 6.06 13.70 -3.00
C ILE A 108 4.94 14.45 -3.75
N GLN A 109 4.90 14.36 -5.08
CA GLN A 109 3.87 15.01 -5.91
C GLN A 109 2.49 14.37 -5.79
N THR A 110 2.40 13.16 -5.26
CA THR A 110 1.15 12.41 -5.08
C THR A 110 0.91 12.07 -3.60
N ASP A 111 1.26 13.02 -2.71
CA ASP A 111 1.17 12.87 -1.25
C ASP A 111 1.84 11.59 -0.73
N PHE A 112 2.99 11.26 -1.34
CA PHE A 112 3.80 10.09 -1.02
C PHE A 112 3.13 8.74 -1.35
N LEU A 113 2.07 8.70 -2.15
CA LEU A 113 1.37 7.46 -2.52
C LEU A 113 1.53 7.13 -4.01
N TYR A 114 1.97 5.90 -4.29
CA TYR A 114 2.04 5.35 -5.66
C TYR A 114 0.65 5.14 -6.28
N THR A 115 -0.37 4.86 -5.46
CA THR A 115 -1.71 4.49 -5.93
C THR A 115 -2.69 5.66 -6.04
N THR A 116 -2.21 6.90 -5.98
CA THR A 116 -3.08 8.10 -6.05
C THR A 116 -3.96 8.12 -7.30
N ALA A 117 -3.42 7.76 -8.46
CA ALA A 117 -4.21 7.73 -9.70
C ALA A 117 -5.36 6.71 -9.64
N ASP A 118 -5.09 5.52 -9.09
CA ASP A 118 -6.09 4.46 -8.94
C ASP A 118 -7.10 4.80 -7.87
N LEU A 119 -6.68 5.36 -6.73
CA LEU A 119 -7.59 5.83 -5.69
C LEU A 119 -8.57 6.87 -6.23
N LEU A 120 -8.07 7.85 -7.00
CA LEU A 120 -8.94 8.86 -7.63
C LEU A 120 -9.87 8.23 -8.69
N ARG A 121 -9.45 7.18 -9.40
CA ARG A 121 -10.32 6.44 -10.32
C ARG A 121 -11.39 5.64 -9.59
N TYR A 122 -11.06 4.99 -8.48
CA TYR A 122 -12.01 4.35 -7.58
C TYR A 122 -13.03 5.35 -7.05
N VAL A 123 -12.60 6.54 -6.61
CA VAL A 123 -13.50 7.60 -6.11
C VAL A 123 -14.56 7.99 -7.14
N ARG A 124 -14.20 8.02 -8.44
CA ARG A 124 -15.11 8.36 -9.54
C ARG A 124 -16.01 7.21 -9.99
N THR A 125 -15.50 5.99 -10.02
CA THR A 125 -16.19 4.82 -10.62
C THR A 125 -16.91 3.96 -9.59
N GLN A 126 -16.43 3.99 -8.34
CA GLN A 126 -16.77 3.06 -7.27
C GLN A 126 -16.43 1.59 -7.58
N GLU A 127 -15.61 1.35 -8.60
CA GLU A 127 -15.15 0.01 -8.98
C GLU A 127 -13.72 -0.21 -8.48
N PRO A 128 -13.38 -1.40 -7.96
CA PRO A 128 -12.00 -1.75 -7.64
C PRO A 128 -11.08 -1.53 -8.84
N GLN A 129 -9.94 -0.92 -8.60
CA GLN A 129 -8.96 -0.62 -9.63
C GLN A 129 -7.84 -1.66 -9.62
N TYR A 130 -7.36 -1.99 -10.81
CA TYR A 130 -6.35 -3.01 -11.02
C TYR A 130 -5.17 -2.45 -11.79
N GLN A 131 -3.96 -2.71 -11.30
CA GLN A 131 -2.71 -2.38 -11.96
C GLN A 131 -1.90 -3.66 -12.10
N PHE A 132 -1.69 -4.09 -13.35
CA PHE A 132 -0.78 -5.19 -13.62
C PHE A 132 0.67 -4.70 -13.58
N CYS A 133 1.52 -5.43 -12.85
CA CYS A 133 2.93 -5.16 -12.81
C CYS A 133 3.74 -6.45 -12.93
N ASN A 134 4.58 -6.50 -13.96
CA ASN A 134 5.49 -7.62 -14.23
C ASN A 134 6.89 -7.42 -13.66
N LEU A 135 7.15 -6.29 -12.99
CA LEU A 135 8.43 -6.07 -12.31
C LEU A 135 8.53 -6.96 -11.08
N ARG A 136 9.74 -7.47 -10.85
CA ARG A 136 10.02 -8.34 -9.70
C ARG A 136 10.22 -7.50 -8.44
N ARG A 137 9.98 -8.13 -7.28
CA ARG A 137 10.15 -7.54 -5.94
C ARG A 137 9.20 -6.34 -5.74
N ARG A 138 9.62 -5.32 -4.99
CA ARG A 138 8.82 -4.13 -4.66
C ARG A 138 9.19 -2.94 -5.57
N LEU A 139 9.53 -3.23 -6.82
CA LEU A 139 9.78 -2.16 -7.80
C LEU A 139 8.46 -1.49 -8.15
N PRO A 140 8.42 -0.14 -8.17
CA PRO A 140 7.23 0.59 -8.52
C PRO A 140 6.89 0.44 -10.00
N CYS A 141 5.59 0.48 -10.24
CA CYS A 141 4.91 0.43 -11.52
C CYS A 141 3.95 1.62 -11.49
#